data_AF-A0A8H4W228-F1
#
_entry.id   AF-A0A8H4W228-F1
#
_cell.length_a   1.000
_cell.length_b   1.000
_cell.length_c   1.000
_cell.angle_alpha   90.00
_cell.angle_beta   90.00
_cell.angle_gamma   90.00
#
_symmetry.space_group_name_H-M   'P 1'
#
loop_
_entity.id
_entity.type
_entity.pdbx_description
1 polymer ?
#
loop_
_entity_poly.entity_id
_entity_poly.type
_entity_poly.pdbx_seq_one_letter_code
_entity_poly.pdbx_strand_id
1 'polypeptide(L)'
;MPQEKLSKGFQDKNFADDVPDKQRFRAEKQGPRIKDPKKRAIVYPPEPLYAFGAKCTPLEKHYFESYNYGYVDVIDLNDSPIFEFTETGIKAKNEGKIKFDAIVLATGFDAIIGGLTEINIKGTYSVTLVER
;
A
#
# COMPACT_ATOMS: atom_id res chain seq x y z
N MET A 1 -8.25 14.93 -24.57
CA MET A 1 -9.27 15.28 -23.54
C MET A 1 -9.15 16.76 -23.25
N PRO A 2 -10.23 17.56 -23.26
CA PRO A 2 -10.15 19.01 -23.05
C PRO A 2 -9.77 19.30 -21.59
N GLN A 3 -8.74 20.13 -21.38
CA GLN A 3 -8.16 20.44 -20.07
C GLN A 3 -9.12 21.19 -19.11
N GLU A 4 -10.20 21.77 -19.64
CA GLU A 4 -11.16 22.59 -18.88
C GLU A 4 -12.02 21.81 -17.87
N LYS A 5 -12.25 20.50 -18.08
CA LYS A 5 -13.03 19.68 -17.13
C LYS A 5 -12.23 19.25 -15.89
N LEU A 6 -10.90 19.40 -15.90
CA LEU A 6 -10.06 18.99 -14.77
C LEU A 6 -9.99 20.05 -13.66
N SER A 7 -10.13 21.35 -13.97
CA SER A 7 -9.89 22.40 -12.96
C SER A 7 -11.07 22.64 -12.02
N LYS A 8 -12.32 22.53 -12.50
CA LYS A 8 -13.53 22.76 -11.68
C LYS A 8 -13.88 21.61 -10.74
N GLY A 9 -13.42 20.39 -11.03
CA GLY A 9 -13.75 19.22 -10.23
C GLY A 9 -12.87 19.02 -9.00
N PHE A 10 -12.01 19.97 -8.59
CA PHE A 10 -11.04 19.79 -7.50
C PHE A 10 -11.24 20.66 -6.24
N GLN A 11 -12.23 21.57 -6.21
CA GLN A 11 -12.35 22.54 -5.12
C GLN A 11 -12.99 21.99 -3.82
N ASP A 12 -13.82 20.94 -3.89
CA ASP A 12 -14.53 20.38 -2.71
C ASP A 12 -13.92 19.08 -2.16
N LYS A 13 -12.62 18.86 -2.36
CA LYS A 13 -12.01 17.50 -2.37
C LYS A 13 -11.75 16.77 -1.05
N ASN A 14 -12.32 17.24 0.06
CA ASN A 14 -12.23 16.57 1.36
C ASN A 14 -13.52 15.86 1.79
N PHE A 15 -14.56 15.81 0.95
CA PHE A 15 -15.81 15.13 1.28
C PHE A 15 -16.15 14.00 0.29
N ALA A 16 -16.84 12.99 0.80
CA ALA A 16 -16.77 11.58 0.44
C ALA A 16 -17.35 11.18 -0.94
N ASP A 17 -17.95 12.10 -1.68
CA ASP A 17 -18.83 11.73 -2.82
C ASP A 17 -18.08 11.43 -4.13
N ASP A 18 -16.78 11.77 -4.22
CA ASP A 18 -15.93 11.60 -5.41
C ASP A 18 -14.90 10.45 -5.30
N VAL A 19 -14.96 9.64 -4.25
CA VAL A 19 -13.92 8.64 -3.94
C VAL A 19 -13.78 7.56 -5.04
N PRO A 20 -14.87 6.95 -5.56
CA PRO A 20 -14.77 5.91 -6.58
C PRO A 20 -14.17 6.44 -7.90
N ASP A 21 -14.51 7.68 -8.28
CA ASP A 21 -14.07 8.27 -9.55
C ASP A 21 -12.55 8.53 -9.58
N LYS A 22 -11.98 8.99 -8.46
CA LYS A 22 -10.52 9.23 -8.35
C LYS A 22 -9.70 7.94 -8.43
N GLN A 23 -10.19 6.86 -7.82
CA GLN A 23 -9.50 5.57 -7.81
C GLN A 23 -9.60 4.89 -9.16
N ARG A 24 -10.79 4.94 -9.77
CA ARG A 24 -11.03 4.47 -11.13
C ARG A 24 -10.10 5.20 -12.11
N PHE A 25 -10.01 6.53 -12.02
CA PHE A 25 -9.07 7.30 -12.82
C PHE A 25 -7.61 6.85 -12.63
N ARG A 26 -7.16 6.64 -11.39
CA ARG A 26 -5.80 6.15 -11.12
C ARG A 26 -5.57 4.76 -11.72
N ALA A 27 -6.51 3.83 -11.55
CA ALA A 27 -6.42 2.48 -12.12
C ALA A 27 -6.41 2.52 -13.66
N GLU A 28 -7.23 3.35 -14.28
CA GLU A 28 -7.25 3.56 -15.73
C GLU A 28 -5.95 4.15 -16.29
N LYS A 29 -5.31 5.08 -15.55
CA LYS A 29 -4.06 5.72 -15.99
C LYS A 29 -2.82 4.90 -15.71
N GLN A 30 -2.77 4.25 -14.56
CA GLN A 30 -1.57 3.57 -14.07
C GLN A 30 -1.59 2.07 -14.31
N GLY A 31 -2.77 1.43 -14.22
CA GLY A 31 -2.92 -0.01 -14.42
C GLY A 31 -2.32 -0.53 -15.73
N PRO A 32 -2.54 0.12 -16.89
CA PRO A 32 -1.95 -0.31 -18.16
C PRO A 32 -0.41 -0.34 -18.20
N ARG A 33 0.29 0.35 -17.27
CA ARG A 33 1.75 0.28 -17.15
C ARG A 33 2.23 -1.10 -16.70
N ILE A 34 1.39 -1.87 -16.01
CA ILE A 34 1.63 -3.29 -15.68
C ILE A 34 1.01 -4.13 -16.80
N LYS A 35 1.83 -4.79 -17.61
CA LYS A 35 1.39 -5.55 -18.79
C LYS A 35 0.70 -6.86 -18.44
N ASP A 36 1.14 -7.53 -17.38
CA ASP A 36 0.54 -8.77 -16.90
C ASP A 36 -0.81 -8.49 -16.20
N PRO A 37 -1.94 -9.02 -16.71
CA PRO A 37 -3.24 -8.76 -16.12
C PRO A 37 -3.39 -9.35 -14.71
N LYS A 38 -2.69 -10.45 -14.37
CA LYS A 38 -2.76 -11.05 -13.04
C LYS A 38 -2.06 -10.16 -12.02
N LYS A 39 -0.83 -9.73 -12.29
CA LYS A 39 -0.10 -8.79 -11.44
C LYS A 39 -0.85 -7.46 -11.31
N ARG A 40 -1.45 -6.99 -12.41
CA ARG A 40 -2.26 -5.76 -12.40
C ARG A 40 -3.47 -5.88 -11.47
N ALA A 41 -4.17 -7.00 -11.49
CA ALA A 41 -5.33 -7.20 -10.62
C ALA A 41 -4.96 -7.22 -9.12
N ILE A 42 -3.77 -7.69 -8.76
CA ILE A 42 -3.26 -7.65 -7.38
C ILE A 42 -2.91 -6.21 -6.98
N VAL A 43 -2.19 -5.47 -7.83
CA VAL A 43 -1.74 -4.10 -7.52
C VAL A 43 -2.88 -3.07 -7.60
N TYR A 44 -3.82 -3.29 -8.51
CA TYR A 44 -5.02 -2.49 -8.74
C TYR A 44 -6.26 -3.37 -8.67
N PRO A 45 -6.73 -3.73 -7.46
CA PRO A 45 -7.96 -4.49 -7.31
C PRO A 45 -9.16 -3.70 -7.88
N PRO A 46 -10.17 -4.39 -8.42
CA PRO A 46 -11.35 -3.74 -9.02
C PRO A 46 -12.15 -2.95 -7.97
N GLU A 47 -12.21 -3.45 -6.74
CA GLU A 47 -12.81 -2.76 -5.61
C GLU A 47 -11.73 -2.05 -4.78
N PRO A 48 -11.94 -0.77 -4.45
CA PRO A 48 -10.96 -0.01 -3.69
C PRO A 48 -10.93 -0.39 -2.22
N LEU A 49 -9.74 -0.68 -1.70
CA LEU A 49 -9.53 -1.10 -0.31
C LEU A 49 -9.74 0.02 0.73
N TYR A 50 -9.51 1.27 0.34
CA TYR A 50 -9.62 2.45 1.21
C TYR A 50 -9.77 3.70 0.34
N ALA A 51 -10.39 4.76 0.85
CA ALA A 51 -10.63 5.98 0.07
C ALA A 51 -9.34 6.64 -0.44
N PHE A 52 -9.37 7.19 -1.67
CA PHE A 52 -8.22 7.90 -2.23
C PHE A 52 -7.84 9.11 -1.37
N GLY A 53 -6.56 9.22 -1.03
CA GLY A 53 -6.05 10.28 -0.15
C GLY A 53 -6.23 10.01 1.36
N ALA A 54 -6.93 8.94 1.76
CA ALA A 54 -7.03 8.57 3.18
C ALA A 54 -5.68 8.16 3.81
N LYS A 55 -4.71 7.80 2.98
CA LYS A 55 -3.31 7.60 3.35
C LYS A 55 -2.42 8.49 2.48
N CYS A 56 -1.26 8.86 3.00
CA CYS A 56 -0.25 9.59 2.22
C CYS A 56 0.07 8.79 0.96
N THR A 57 -0.16 9.38 -0.22
CA THR A 57 0.04 8.68 -1.49
C THR A 57 1.53 8.65 -1.82
N PRO A 58 2.14 7.47 -1.97
CA PRO A 58 3.55 7.39 -2.32
C PRO A 58 3.80 7.99 -3.70
N LEU A 59 4.83 8.83 -3.82
CA LEU A 59 5.38 9.23 -5.11
C LEU A 59 6.26 8.11 -5.63
N GLU A 60 6.15 7.80 -6.91
CA GLU A 60 6.89 6.71 -7.53
C GLU A 60 7.58 7.15 -8.81
N LYS A 61 8.65 6.44 -9.15
CA LYS A 61 9.29 6.50 -10.45
C LYS A 61 9.55 5.07 -10.92
N HIS A 62 8.95 4.70 -12.05
CA HIS A 62 9.08 3.38 -12.68
C HIS A 62 8.61 2.19 -11.82
N TYR A 63 7.82 2.42 -10.76
CA TYR A 63 7.37 1.35 -9.88
C TYR A 63 6.46 0.37 -10.62
N PHE A 64 5.52 0.88 -11.42
CA PHE A 64 4.58 0.03 -12.15
C PHE A 64 5.24 -0.71 -13.32
N GLU A 65 6.23 -0.11 -13.97
CA GLU A 65 7.00 -0.76 -15.04
C GLU A 65 7.85 -1.91 -14.50
N SER A 66 8.30 -1.84 -13.24
CA SER A 66 9.13 -2.88 -12.64
C SER A 66 8.46 -4.25 -12.60
N TYR A 67 7.13 -4.31 -12.50
CA TYR A 67 6.35 -5.56 -12.55
C TYR A 67 6.44 -6.30 -13.89
N ASN A 68 6.90 -5.63 -14.95
CA ASN A 68 7.05 -6.23 -16.28
C ASN A 68 8.39 -6.94 -16.47
N TYR A 69 9.34 -6.82 -15.53
CA TYR A 69 10.57 -7.57 -15.60
C TYR A 69 10.29 -9.06 -15.39
N GLY A 70 10.93 -9.92 -16.19
CA GLY A 70 10.71 -11.37 -16.14
C GLY A 70 11.15 -12.03 -14.82
N TYR A 71 11.96 -11.33 -14.01
CA TYR A 71 12.46 -11.77 -12.71
C TYR A 71 11.69 -11.16 -11.52
N VAL A 72 10.64 -10.38 -11.77
CA VAL A 72 9.81 -9.80 -10.72
C VAL A 72 8.49 -10.56 -10.65
N ASP A 73 8.11 -11.01 -9.47
CA ASP A 73 6.81 -11.62 -9.22
C ASP A 73 6.04 -10.91 -8.11
N VAL A 74 4.73 -11.14 -8.04
CA VAL A 74 3.82 -10.50 -7.08
C VAL A 74 2.94 -11.56 -6.44
N ILE A 75 3.04 -11.69 -5.13
CA ILE A 75 2.23 -12.62 -4.33
C ILE A 75 1.23 -11.80 -3.52
N ASP A 76 -0.06 -12.11 -3.63
CA ASP A 76 -1.09 -11.52 -2.78
C ASP A 76 -1.09 -12.20 -1.41
N LEU A 77 -0.62 -11.46 -0.39
CA LEU A 77 -0.53 -11.97 0.98
C LEU A 77 -1.89 -12.07 1.68
N ASN A 78 -2.97 -11.48 1.12
CA ASN A 78 -4.32 -11.69 1.66
C ASN A 78 -4.81 -13.13 1.38
N ASP A 79 -4.47 -13.66 0.19
CA ASP A 79 -4.78 -15.04 -0.19
C ASP A 79 -3.71 -16.04 0.29
N SER A 80 -2.44 -15.64 0.21
CA SER A 80 -1.27 -16.46 0.55
C SER A 80 -0.46 -15.85 1.70
N PRO A 81 -0.97 -15.86 2.94
CA PRO A 81 -0.28 -15.26 4.08
C PRO A 81 1.05 -15.96 4.39
N ILE A 82 2.00 -15.18 4.92
CA ILE A 82 3.29 -15.68 5.41
C ILE A 82 3.07 -16.41 6.73
N PHE A 83 3.59 -17.63 6.85
CA PHE A 83 3.57 -18.41 8.09
C PHE A 83 4.85 -18.25 8.90
N GLU A 84 6.00 -18.34 8.24
CA GLU A 84 7.30 -18.31 8.92
C GLU A 84 8.42 -17.89 7.96
N PHE A 85 9.45 -17.29 8.55
CA PHE A 85 10.77 -17.20 7.94
C PHE A 85 11.52 -18.51 8.24
N THR A 86 12.17 -19.04 7.21
CA THR A 86 13.02 -20.23 7.30
C THR A 86 14.47 -19.83 7.09
N GLU A 87 15.40 -20.70 7.43
CA GLU A 87 16.84 -20.47 7.20
C GLU A 87 17.19 -20.07 5.76
N THR A 88 16.41 -20.54 4.78
CA THR A 88 16.68 -20.33 3.35
C THR A 88 15.66 -19.45 2.63
N GLY A 89 14.69 -18.85 3.33
CA GLY A 89 13.63 -18.07 2.68
C GLY A 89 12.31 -17.99 3.46
N ILE A 90 11.17 -17.96 2.77
CA ILE A 90 9.84 -17.70 3.38
C ILE A 90 8.86 -18.82 3.05
N LYS A 91 8.04 -19.23 4.02
CA LYS A 91 6.93 -20.14 3.79
C LYS A 91 5.60 -19.38 3.77
N ALA A 92 4.86 -19.49 2.66
CA ALA A 92 3.54 -18.91 2.48
C ALA A 92 2.51 -19.98 2.12
N LYS A 93 1.22 -19.73 2.42
CA LYS A 93 0.16 -20.75 2.34
C LYS A 93 0.02 -21.42 0.96
N ASN A 94 -0.08 -20.64 -0.11
CA ASN A 94 -0.34 -21.15 -1.45
C ASN A 94 0.94 -21.36 -2.28
N GLU A 95 2.07 -20.76 -1.85
CA GLU A 95 3.35 -20.85 -2.56
C GLU A 95 4.29 -21.95 -2.02
N GLY A 96 4.03 -22.45 -0.81
CA GLY A 96 4.96 -23.34 -0.13
C GLY A 96 6.22 -22.61 0.35
N LYS A 97 7.40 -23.23 0.20
CA LYS A 97 8.68 -22.64 0.60
C LYS A 97 9.35 -21.96 -0.59
N ILE A 98 9.48 -20.64 -0.51
CA ILE A 98 10.17 -19.82 -1.51
C ILE A 98 11.56 -19.49 -0.98
N LYS A 99 12.60 -19.77 -1.76
CA LYS A 99 13.99 -19.50 -1.37
C LYS A 99 14.37 -18.07 -1.71
N PHE A 100 15.10 -17.42 -0.80
CA PHE A 100 15.62 -16.07 -0.98
C PHE A 100 17.03 -15.97 -0.42
N ASP A 101 17.92 -15.30 -1.15
CA ASP A 101 19.27 -14.98 -0.65
C ASP A 101 19.26 -13.73 0.26
N ALA A 102 18.29 -12.85 0.05
CA ALA A 102 18.10 -11.63 0.83
C ALA A 102 16.61 -11.33 0.99
N ILE A 103 16.26 -10.79 2.17
CA ILE A 103 14.89 -10.39 2.51
C ILE A 103 14.92 -8.94 2.94
N VAL A 104 14.09 -8.11 2.30
CA VAL A 104 13.96 -6.68 2.61
C VAL A 104 12.67 -6.44 3.37
N LEU A 105 12.78 -5.97 4.62
CA LEU A 105 11.63 -5.62 5.46
C LEU A 105 11.19 -4.17 5.21
N ALA A 106 10.28 -3.97 4.25
CA ALA A 106 9.70 -2.67 3.91
C ALA A 106 8.43 -2.38 4.74
N THR A 107 8.52 -2.42 6.07
CA THR A 107 7.38 -2.48 7.03
C THR A 107 6.67 -1.14 7.31
N GLY A 108 7.13 -0.03 6.70
CA GLY A 108 6.51 1.28 6.89
C GLY A 108 6.86 1.95 8.23
N PHE A 109 5.98 2.84 8.70
CA PHE A 109 6.20 3.67 9.89
C PHE A 109 4.93 3.73 10.76
N ASP A 110 5.11 3.77 12.08
CA ASP A 110 4.09 4.27 13.00
C ASP A 110 4.14 5.81 13.02
N ALA A 111 3.32 6.42 12.17
CA ALA A 111 3.45 7.83 11.83
C ALA A 111 2.79 8.80 12.82
N ILE A 112 2.06 8.32 13.83
CA ILE A 112 1.21 9.19 14.67
C ILE A 112 1.64 9.13 16.14
N ILE A 113 1.59 7.95 16.75
CA ILE A 113 1.78 7.81 18.20
C ILE A 113 3.07 7.07 18.57
N GLY A 114 3.64 6.27 17.65
CA GLY A 114 4.76 5.37 17.97
C GLY A 114 5.90 6.06 18.71
N GLY A 115 6.45 7.13 18.13
CA GLY A 115 7.56 7.86 18.75
C GLY A 115 7.21 8.53 20.09
N LEU A 116 5.94 8.88 20.33
CA LEU A 116 5.51 9.43 21.62
C LEU A 116 5.41 8.32 22.68
N THR A 117 4.92 7.14 22.30
CA THR A 117 4.75 6.00 23.20
C THR A 117 6.06 5.31 23.57
N GLU A 118 7.12 5.49 22.79
CA GLU A 118 8.47 5.02 23.13
C GLU A 118 9.10 5.78 24.30
N ILE A 119 8.66 7.02 24.54
CA ILE A 119 9.12 7.84 25.65
C ILE A 119 8.27 7.51 26.88
N ASN A 120 8.92 7.29 28.03
CA ASN A 120 8.23 7.08 29.31
C ASN A 120 7.65 8.41 29.88
N ILE A 121 6.69 9.00 29.16
CA ILE A 121 6.03 10.24 29.55
C ILE A 121 5.01 9.94 30.65
N LYS A 122 5.16 10.61 31.80
CA LYS A 122 4.25 10.50 32.95
C LYS A 122 3.45 11.78 33.13
N GLY A 123 2.13 11.65 33.26
CA GLY A 123 1.23 12.75 33.56
C GLY A 123 1.23 13.15 35.05
N THR A 124 0.40 14.14 35.39
CA THR A 124 0.26 14.68 36.76
C THR A 124 -0.19 13.66 37.80
N TYR A 125 -0.91 12.62 37.39
CA TYR A 125 -1.37 11.52 38.25
C TYR A 125 -0.45 10.30 38.22
N SER A 126 0.79 10.45 37.73
CA SER A 126 1.77 9.35 37.55
C SER A 126 1.35 8.22 36.61
N VAL A 127 0.24 8.38 35.87
CA VAL A 127 -0.17 7.48 34.78
C VAL A 127 0.66 7.77 33.54
N THR A 128 1.12 6.73 32.86
CA THR A 128 1.90 6.89 31.62
C THR A 128 1.02 7.26 30.44
N LEU A 129 1.61 7.87 29.40
CA LEU A 129 0.89 8.16 28.15
C LEU A 129 0.32 6.89 27.48
N VAL A 130 0.95 5.73 27.69
CA VAL A 130 0.54 4.44 27.08
C VAL A 130 -0.66 3.82 27.80
N GLU A 131 -0.83 4.08 29.10
CA GLU A 131 -1.90 3.49 29.93
C GLU A 131 -3.21 4.28 29.89
N ARG A 132 -3.23 5.44 29.25
CA ARG A 132 -4.38 6.34 29.16
C ARG A 132 -5.15 6.14 27.86
#